data_AF-A0A9E2B7L4-F1
#
_entry.id   AF-A0A9E2B7L4-F1
#
_cell.length_a   1.000
_cell.length_b   1.000
_cell.length_c   1.000
_cell.angle_alpha   90.00
_cell.angle_beta   90.00
_cell.angle_gamma   90.00
#
_symmetry.space_group_name_H-M   'P 1'
#
loop_
_entity.id
_entity.type
_entity.pdbx_description
1 polymer ?
#
loop_
_entity_poly.entity_id
_entity_poly.type
_entity_poly.pdbx_seq_one_letter_code
_entity_poly.pdbx_strand_id
1 'polypeptide(L)'
;MSAKVTGIRGMSDILPDETPLWQYVEGILRNVAQSYGYREFRVPVVERSELFKRSIGEVTDIVEKEMYTFEDRNGESLTLRPEGTAGIVRAAISNGLLHNQKQKLWYTGPMFRYEKPQKGRYRQFHQFDVEVFGYEGPDIDAELILMSARIWQRLGIDAVQLQLNSLGTPESRAAYRDQLVEYFSAHKASLDEENLQRLGKNPMRLLDSKLPEMQSVIAGAPQLTECLDQESSDHFAELQSLLTEAGISFVV
;
A
#
# COMPACT_ATOMS: atom_id res chain seq x y z
N MET A 1 -13.54 -39.25 21.08
CA MET A 1 -12.74 -38.09 21.51
C MET A 1 -13.02 -36.95 20.54
N SER A 2 -13.38 -35.75 20.99
CA SER A 2 -13.53 -34.63 20.05
C SER A 2 -12.14 -34.25 19.52
N ALA A 3 -12.05 -33.90 18.25
CA ALA A 3 -10.81 -33.39 17.69
C ALA A 3 -10.40 -32.12 18.43
N LYS A 4 -9.10 -31.96 18.71
CA LYS A 4 -8.55 -30.73 19.27
C LYS A 4 -8.72 -29.61 18.23
N VAL A 5 -9.41 -28.54 18.61
CA VAL A 5 -9.55 -27.34 17.78
C VAL A 5 -8.19 -26.61 17.75
N THR A 6 -7.73 -26.23 16.57
CA THR A 6 -6.45 -25.52 16.35
C THR A 6 -6.68 -24.20 15.63
N GLY A 7 -5.77 -23.24 15.82
CA GLY A 7 -5.79 -21.96 15.11
C GLY A 7 -5.73 -22.10 13.59
N ILE A 8 -6.17 -21.04 12.89
CA ILE A 8 -6.15 -21.00 11.42
C ILE A 8 -4.71 -20.79 10.96
N ARG A 9 -4.24 -21.60 10.01
CA ARG A 9 -2.90 -21.42 9.42
C ARG A 9 -2.75 -20.00 8.89
N GLY A 10 -1.71 -19.30 9.35
CA GLY A 10 -1.42 -17.90 8.97
C GLY A 10 -2.13 -16.85 9.82
N MET A 11 -2.85 -17.24 10.88
CA MET A 11 -3.48 -16.35 11.85
C MET A 11 -3.02 -16.79 13.25
N SER A 12 -1.92 -16.20 13.73
CA SER A 12 -1.29 -16.61 14.98
C SER A 12 -1.91 -15.90 16.18
N ASP A 13 -2.01 -16.61 17.30
CA ASP A 13 -2.25 -15.99 18.60
C ASP A 13 -1.01 -15.15 18.99
N ILE A 14 -1.23 -14.00 19.65
CA ILE A 14 -0.17 -13.20 20.27
C ILE A 14 -0.19 -13.52 21.76
N LEU A 15 0.82 -14.23 22.25
CA LEU A 15 0.85 -14.76 23.60
C LEU A 15 1.37 -13.72 24.62
N PRO A 16 1.11 -13.91 25.94
CA PRO A 16 1.55 -12.97 26.97
C PRO A 16 3.05 -12.62 26.91
N ASP A 17 3.91 -13.55 26.54
CA ASP A 17 5.35 -13.33 26.42
C ASP A 17 5.72 -12.44 25.21
N GLU A 18 4.85 -12.34 24.21
CA GLU A 18 5.03 -11.52 23.02
C GLU A 18 4.42 -10.12 23.19
N THR A 19 3.34 -10.00 23.97
CA THR A 19 2.59 -8.73 24.13
C THR A 19 3.45 -7.52 24.55
N PRO A 20 4.52 -7.63 25.38
CA PRO A 20 5.35 -6.48 25.72
C PRO A 20 6.02 -5.84 24.50
N LEU A 21 6.46 -6.66 23.53
CA LEU A 21 7.07 -6.15 22.29
C LEU A 21 6.03 -5.45 21.41
N TRP A 22 4.82 -6.01 21.31
CA TRP A 22 3.70 -5.38 20.60
C TRP A 22 3.37 -4.02 21.20
N GLN A 23 3.17 -3.96 22.51
CA GLN A 23 2.86 -2.72 23.21
C GLN A 23 3.96 -1.66 23.09
N TYR A 24 5.24 -2.08 23.06
CA TYR A 24 6.36 -1.19 22.80
C TYR A 24 6.28 -0.53 21.42
N VAL A 25 6.08 -1.34 20.37
CA VAL A 25 5.97 -0.85 18.99
C VAL A 25 4.74 0.04 18.83
N GLU A 26 3.57 -0.42 19.27
CA GLU A 26 2.31 0.34 19.24
C GLU A 26 2.42 1.67 19.98
N GLY A 27 3.11 1.68 21.13
CA GLY A 27 3.39 2.88 21.89
C GLY A 27 4.21 3.90 21.11
N ILE A 28 5.26 3.46 20.40
CA ILE A 28 6.06 4.34 19.55
C ILE A 28 5.24 4.89 18.38
N LEU A 29 4.52 4.03 17.67
CA LEU A 29 3.70 4.42 16.52
C LEU A 29 2.68 5.50 16.92
N ARG A 30 1.93 5.25 18.00
CA ARG A 30 0.95 6.19 18.55
C ARG A 30 1.59 7.53 18.93
N ASN A 31 2.69 7.49 19.67
CA ASN A 31 3.36 8.70 20.15
C ASN A 31 3.90 9.55 18.99
N VAL A 32 4.46 8.90 17.95
CA VAL A 32 4.93 9.61 16.76
C VAL A 32 3.75 10.25 16.02
N ALA A 33 2.69 9.49 15.72
CA ALA A 33 1.50 10.03 15.02
C ALA A 33 0.91 11.25 15.75
N GLN A 34 0.73 11.14 17.07
CA GLN A 34 0.20 12.22 17.90
C GLN A 34 1.11 13.44 17.93
N SER A 35 2.43 13.26 17.91
CA SER A 35 3.38 14.39 17.86
C SER A 35 3.32 15.20 16.56
N TYR A 36 2.77 14.62 15.49
CA TYR A 36 2.51 15.29 14.21
C TYR A 36 1.06 15.80 14.09
N GLY A 37 0.26 15.68 15.15
CA GLY A 37 -1.13 16.14 15.17
C GLY A 37 -2.13 15.18 14.51
N TYR A 38 -1.75 13.95 14.18
CA TYR A 38 -2.65 12.95 13.64
C TYR A 38 -3.57 12.41 14.74
N ARG A 39 -4.85 12.21 14.40
CA ARG A 39 -5.88 11.72 15.32
C ARG A 39 -6.26 10.29 15.01
N GLU A 40 -6.52 9.51 16.05
CA GLU A 40 -6.91 8.12 15.88
C GLU A 40 -8.27 8.02 15.18
N PHE A 41 -8.36 7.11 14.22
CA PHE A 41 -9.55 6.81 13.46
C PHE A 41 -9.74 5.30 13.42
N ARG A 42 -10.96 4.80 13.64
CA ARG A 42 -11.24 3.36 13.70
C ARG A 42 -12.38 2.98 12.78
N VAL A 43 -12.15 1.98 11.95
CA VAL A 43 -13.14 1.43 11.02
C VAL A 43 -13.44 -0.05 11.34
N PRO A 44 -14.62 -0.55 10.95
CA PRO A 44 -14.96 -1.97 11.10
C PRO A 44 -13.95 -2.91 10.43
N VAL A 45 -13.89 -4.15 10.92
CA VAL A 45 -13.09 -5.23 10.31
C VAL A 45 -13.71 -5.72 9.00
N VAL A 46 -15.04 -5.60 8.87
CA VAL A 46 -15.80 -6.09 7.72
C VAL A 46 -16.45 -4.90 7.03
N GLU A 47 -16.35 -4.86 5.70
CA GLU A 47 -17.02 -3.88 4.84
C GLU A 47 -17.77 -4.61 3.71
N ARG A 48 -18.65 -3.90 2.99
CA ARG A 48 -19.24 -4.43 1.76
C ARG A 48 -18.14 -4.70 0.73
N SER A 49 -18.16 -5.85 0.09
CA SER A 49 -17.11 -6.28 -0.87
C SER A 49 -16.90 -5.28 -2.01
N GLU A 50 -17.95 -4.55 -2.42
CA GLU A 50 -17.90 -3.51 -3.45
C GLU A 50 -16.87 -2.42 -3.12
N LEU A 51 -16.69 -2.07 -1.84
CA LEU A 51 -15.77 -1.02 -1.42
C LEU A 51 -14.35 -1.32 -1.90
N PHE A 52 -13.85 -2.52 -1.64
CA PHE A 52 -12.48 -2.92 -1.98
C PHE A 52 -12.32 -3.18 -3.48
N LYS A 53 -13.32 -3.75 -4.15
CA LYS A 53 -13.30 -3.95 -5.61
C LYS A 53 -13.10 -2.65 -6.37
N ARG A 54 -13.82 -1.59 -5.96
CA ARG A 54 -13.77 -0.28 -6.63
C ARG A 54 -12.53 0.52 -6.28
N SER A 55 -12.07 0.46 -5.03
CA SER A 55 -10.96 1.29 -4.54
C SER A 55 -9.58 0.71 -4.86
N ILE A 56 -9.37 -0.59 -4.66
CA ILE A 56 -8.08 -1.25 -4.89
C ILE A 56 -7.90 -1.55 -6.39
N GLY A 57 -9.01 -1.82 -7.09
CA GLY A 57 -9.04 -2.15 -8.50
C GLY A 57 -9.22 -3.64 -8.76
N GLU A 58 -10.14 -3.95 -9.67
CA GLU A 58 -10.62 -5.31 -9.94
C GLU A 58 -9.55 -6.28 -10.45
N VAL A 59 -8.51 -5.75 -11.11
CA VAL A 59 -7.42 -6.53 -11.73
C VAL A 59 -6.22 -6.74 -10.81
N THR A 60 -6.35 -6.40 -9.52
CA THR A 60 -5.27 -6.62 -8.55
C THR A 60 -5.35 -8.03 -7.97
N ASP A 61 -4.20 -8.64 -7.69
CA ASP A 61 -4.17 -9.96 -7.03
C ASP A 61 -4.94 -9.95 -5.69
N ILE A 62 -4.91 -8.82 -4.97
CA ILE A 62 -5.68 -8.63 -3.74
C ILE A 62 -7.16 -8.93 -4.00
N VAL A 63 -7.76 -8.23 -4.97
CA VAL A 63 -9.19 -8.33 -5.27
C VAL A 63 -9.55 -9.65 -5.95
N GLU A 64 -8.71 -10.13 -6.88
CA GLU A 64 -9.00 -11.35 -7.65
C GLU A 64 -8.84 -12.63 -6.82
N LYS A 65 -7.88 -12.68 -5.90
CA LYS A 65 -7.40 -13.95 -5.31
C LYS A 65 -7.25 -13.93 -3.79
N GLU A 66 -7.08 -12.76 -3.17
CA GLU A 66 -6.64 -12.68 -1.77
C GLU A 66 -7.71 -12.16 -0.80
N MET A 67 -8.86 -11.66 -1.24
CA MET A 67 -9.89 -11.18 -0.30
C MET A 67 -10.63 -12.33 0.40
N TYR A 68 -10.74 -12.26 1.72
CA TYR A 68 -11.65 -13.10 2.51
C TYR A 68 -13.08 -12.57 2.37
N THR A 69 -13.82 -13.09 1.39
CA THR A 69 -15.20 -12.68 1.08
C THR A 69 -16.19 -13.77 1.45
N PHE A 70 -17.32 -13.39 2.06
CA PHE A 70 -18.39 -14.28 2.46
C PHE A 70 -19.75 -13.60 2.31
N GLU A 71 -20.81 -14.39 2.25
CA GLU A 71 -22.18 -13.88 2.31
C GLU A 71 -22.64 -13.80 3.77
N ASP A 72 -23.29 -12.68 4.14
CA ASP A 72 -23.97 -12.56 5.41
C ASP A 72 -25.28 -13.38 5.43
N ARG A 73 -26.01 -13.34 6.54
CA ARG A 73 -27.28 -14.10 6.66
C ARG A 73 -28.39 -13.61 5.72
N ASN A 74 -28.24 -12.43 5.13
CA ASN A 74 -29.18 -11.83 4.19
C ASN A 74 -28.69 -11.94 2.73
N GLY A 75 -27.57 -12.63 2.47
CA GLY A 75 -26.96 -12.75 1.15
C GLY A 75 -26.15 -11.53 0.72
N GLU A 76 -25.83 -10.60 1.63
CA GLU A 76 -24.94 -9.49 1.33
C GLU A 76 -23.49 -9.96 1.26
N SER A 77 -22.79 -9.60 0.18
CA SER A 77 -21.36 -9.89 0.04
C SER A 77 -20.54 -8.95 0.93
N LEU A 78 -19.87 -9.54 1.91
CA LEU A 78 -19.00 -8.87 2.87
C LEU A 78 -17.57 -9.39 2.75
N THR A 79 -16.60 -8.52 3.04
CA THR A 79 -15.17 -8.84 2.99
C THR A 79 -14.49 -8.41 4.28
N LEU A 80 -13.65 -9.29 4.85
CA LEU A 80 -12.68 -8.87 5.87
C LEU A 80 -11.67 -7.93 5.22
N ARG A 81 -11.46 -6.75 5.78
CA ARG A 81 -10.64 -5.71 5.16
C ARG A 81 -9.20 -6.21 4.84
N PRO A 82 -8.72 -6.05 3.59
CA PRO A 82 -7.36 -6.40 3.21
C PRO A 82 -6.36 -5.23 3.40
N GLU A 83 -6.86 -4.02 3.66
CA GLU A 83 -6.13 -2.77 3.91
C GLU A 83 -7.03 -1.77 4.67
N GLY A 84 -6.47 -0.64 5.14
CA GLY A 84 -7.16 0.34 5.98
C GLY A 84 -7.72 1.56 5.24
N THR A 85 -7.00 2.06 4.24
CA THR A 85 -7.29 3.27 3.47
C THR A 85 -8.73 3.32 2.94
N ALA A 86 -9.23 2.29 2.24
CA ALA A 86 -10.57 2.36 1.64
C ALA A 86 -11.68 2.48 2.69
N GLY A 87 -11.52 1.77 3.82
CA GLY A 87 -12.43 1.87 4.96
C GLY A 87 -12.41 3.28 5.58
N ILE A 88 -11.22 3.86 5.74
CA ILE A 88 -11.03 5.21 6.27
C ILE A 88 -11.68 6.25 5.35
N VAL A 89 -11.42 6.19 4.04
CA VAL A 89 -12.01 7.07 3.02
C VAL A 89 -13.53 6.97 3.05
N ARG A 90 -14.08 5.74 3.02
CA ARG A 90 -15.53 5.49 3.08
C ARG A 90 -16.14 6.13 4.31
N ALA A 91 -15.54 5.91 5.48
CA ALA A 91 -16.03 6.43 6.74
C ALA A 91 -15.90 7.97 6.83
N ALA A 92 -14.82 8.55 6.29
CA ALA A 92 -14.63 9.99 6.24
C ALA A 92 -15.68 10.67 5.36
N ILE A 93 -16.01 10.09 4.20
CA ILE A 93 -17.08 10.56 3.32
C ILE A 93 -18.44 10.41 3.99
N SER A 94 -18.77 9.22 4.51
CA SER A 94 -20.10 8.94 5.07
C SER A 94 -20.43 9.76 6.31
N ASN A 95 -19.41 10.23 7.04
CA ASN A 95 -19.57 11.07 8.22
C ASN A 95 -19.30 12.56 7.93
N GLY A 96 -19.15 12.96 6.67
CA GLY A 96 -18.96 14.35 6.26
C GLY A 96 -17.64 14.99 6.72
N LEU A 97 -16.64 14.19 7.09
CA LEU A 97 -15.37 14.68 7.65
C LEU A 97 -14.50 15.42 6.64
N LEU A 98 -14.78 15.27 5.35
CA LEU A 98 -14.01 15.87 4.25
C LEU A 98 -14.64 17.17 3.70
N HIS A 99 -15.82 17.54 4.18
CA HIS A 99 -16.53 18.72 3.67
C HIS A 99 -15.90 20.01 4.23
N ASN A 100 -15.15 20.76 3.40
CA ASN A 100 -14.44 21.99 3.78
C ASN A 100 -13.53 21.81 5.01
N GLN A 101 -12.99 20.62 5.20
CA GLN A 101 -12.14 20.27 6.33
C GLN A 101 -10.92 19.50 5.82
N LYS A 102 -9.78 19.75 6.45
CA LYS A 102 -8.58 18.94 6.29
C LYS A 102 -8.47 17.94 7.43
N GLN A 103 -8.04 16.72 7.14
CA GLN A 103 -7.93 15.66 8.15
C GLN A 103 -6.53 15.06 8.13
N LYS A 104 -6.01 14.77 9.33
CA LYS A 104 -4.80 13.98 9.57
C LYS A 104 -5.20 12.85 10.51
N LEU A 105 -5.31 11.64 9.97
CA LEU A 105 -5.86 10.48 10.66
C LEU A 105 -4.82 9.36 10.74
N TRP A 106 -4.82 8.59 11.82
CA TRP A 106 -4.05 7.36 11.93
C TRP A 106 -4.92 6.22 12.44
N TYR A 107 -4.57 4.99 12.07
CA TYR A 107 -5.27 3.78 12.45
C TYR A 107 -4.26 2.65 12.73
N THR A 108 -4.63 1.71 13.59
CA THR A 108 -3.90 0.45 13.72
C THR A 108 -4.83 -0.72 14.00
N GLY A 109 -4.51 -1.88 13.43
CA GLY A 109 -5.19 -3.13 13.77
C GLY A 109 -5.10 -4.19 12.66
N PRO A 110 -5.91 -5.25 12.77
CA PRO A 110 -5.76 -6.42 11.92
C PRO A 110 -6.32 -6.22 10.50
N MET A 111 -5.64 -6.84 9.54
CA MET A 111 -5.94 -6.92 8.12
C MET A 111 -5.84 -8.37 7.63
N PHE A 112 -6.57 -8.70 6.57
CA PHE A 112 -6.75 -10.08 6.13
C PHE A 112 -6.50 -10.26 4.64
N ARG A 113 -5.53 -11.12 4.29
CA ARG A 113 -5.25 -11.48 2.88
C ARG A 113 -5.02 -12.99 2.76
N TYR A 114 -5.69 -13.63 1.81
CA TYR A 114 -5.57 -15.05 1.50
C TYR A 114 -4.28 -15.33 0.72
N GLU A 115 -3.15 -14.87 1.23
CA GLU A 115 -1.85 -15.16 0.68
C GLU A 115 -1.39 -16.57 1.10
N LYS A 116 -0.52 -17.19 0.28
CA LYS A 116 0.19 -18.41 0.66
C LYS A 116 1.16 -18.06 1.81
N PRO A 117 0.98 -18.64 3.02
CA PRO A 117 1.81 -18.25 4.15
C PRO A 117 3.29 -18.58 3.90
N GLN A 118 4.15 -17.56 4.04
CA GLN A 118 5.60 -17.65 3.96
C GLN A 118 6.23 -16.66 4.94
N LYS A 119 7.55 -16.63 5.09
CA LYS A 119 8.23 -15.70 6.02
C LYS A 119 7.81 -14.26 5.71
N GLY A 120 7.19 -13.59 6.69
CA GLY A 120 6.67 -12.23 6.55
C GLY A 120 5.31 -12.09 5.87
N ARG A 121 4.69 -13.18 5.39
CA ARG A 121 3.34 -13.18 4.82
C ARG A 121 2.38 -14.00 5.65
N TYR A 122 1.46 -13.31 6.31
CA TYR A 122 0.43 -13.88 7.16
C TYR A 122 -0.95 -13.66 6.55
N ARG A 123 -1.90 -14.50 6.92
CA ARG A 123 -3.31 -14.36 6.51
C ARG A 123 -4.07 -13.36 7.36
N GLN A 124 -3.66 -13.20 8.61
CA GLN A 124 -3.96 -12.04 9.44
C GLN A 124 -2.64 -11.37 9.80
N PHE A 125 -2.53 -10.08 9.50
CA PHE A 125 -1.40 -9.24 9.89
C PHE A 125 -1.93 -7.93 10.45
N HIS A 126 -1.07 -7.13 11.07
CA HIS A 126 -1.46 -5.86 11.67
C HIS A 126 -0.78 -4.72 10.91
N GLN A 127 -1.55 -3.70 10.56
CA GLN A 127 -1.05 -2.49 9.92
C GLN A 127 -1.17 -1.31 10.86
N PHE A 128 -0.32 -0.33 10.61
CA PHE A 128 -0.42 1.01 11.12
C PHE A 128 -0.50 1.92 9.90
N ASP A 129 -1.62 2.62 9.78
CA ASP A 129 -1.98 3.40 8.60
C ASP A 129 -2.07 4.87 9.00
N VAL A 130 -1.60 5.75 8.13
CA VAL A 130 -1.69 7.19 8.33
C VAL A 130 -2.19 7.83 7.04
N GLU A 131 -3.27 8.60 7.18
CA GLU A 131 -4.04 9.15 6.07
C GLU A 131 -4.19 10.66 6.23
N VAL A 132 -4.01 11.39 5.13
CA VAL A 132 -4.18 12.84 5.05
C VAL A 132 -5.20 13.18 3.99
N PHE A 133 -6.11 14.09 4.29
CA PHE A 133 -7.17 14.50 3.37
C PHE A 133 -7.25 16.02 3.27
N GLY A 134 -7.41 16.51 2.04
CA GLY A 134 -7.53 17.95 1.75
C GLY A 134 -6.20 18.70 1.69
N TYR A 135 -5.09 17.99 1.47
CA TYR A 135 -3.77 18.57 1.22
C TYR A 135 -3.31 18.14 -0.17
N GLU A 136 -2.84 19.08 -0.98
CA GLU A 136 -2.36 18.83 -2.35
C GLU A 136 -0.87 18.42 -2.37
N GLY A 137 -0.11 18.78 -1.33
CA GLY A 137 1.32 18.51 -1.23
C GLY A 137 2.18 19.50 -2.02
N PRO A 138 3.49 19.23 -2.18
CA PRO A 138 4.22 18.04 -1.71
C PRO A 138 4.65 18.06 -0.23
N ASP A 139 4.42 19.17 0.47
CA ASP A 139 4.80 19.34 1.88
C ASP A 139 4.24 18.25 2.81
N ILE A 140 2.99 17.83 2.57
CA ILE A 140 2.34 16.77 3.33
C ILE A 140 2.93 15.38 3.01
N ASP A 141 3.34 15.14 1.76
CA ASP A 141 4.03 13.91 1.34
C ASP A 141 5.38 13.80 2.05
N ALA A 142 6.12 14.92 2.11
CA ALA A 142 7.36 15.01 2.89
C ALA A 142 7.12 14.76 4.38
N GLU A 143 6.05 15.32 4.96
CA GLU A 143 5.69 15.11 6.37
C GLU A 143 5.45 13.62 6.68
N LEU A 144 4.71 12.91 5.83
CA LEU A 144 4.43 11.47 5.97
C LEU A 144 5.72 10.63 5.92
N ILE A 145 6.63 10.96 5.00
CA ILE A 145 7.93 10.30 4.88
C ILE A 145 8.81 10.58 6.10
N LEU A 146 8.84 11.82 6.59
CA LEU A 146 9.59 12.21 7.79
C LEU A 146 9.07 11.52 9.05
N MET A 147 7.76 11.38 9.16
CA MET A 147 7.13 10.62 10.24
C MET A 147 7.55 9.15 10.18
N SER A 148 7.57 8.54 8.99
CA SER A 148 8.04 7.16 8.80
C SER A 148 9.52 6.99 9.17
N ALA A 149 10.38 7.92 8.75
CA ALA A 149 11.80 7.94 9.14
C ALA A 149 11.97 8.06 10.67
N ARG A 150 11.16 8.91 11.33
CA ARG A 150 11.17 9.05 12.79
C ARG A 150 10.72 7.78 13.50
N ILE A 151 9.74 7.05 12.96
CA ILE A 151 9.31 5.76 13.52
C ILE A 151 10.50 4.78 13.54
N TRP A 152 11.22 4.64 12.43
CA TRP A 152 12.39 3.76 12.36
C TRP A 152 13.49 4.18 13.35
N GLN A 153 13.80 5.47 13.41
CA GLN A 153 14.76 6.02 14.37
C GLN A 153 14.37 5.70 15.82
N ARG A 154 13.08 5.86 16.17
CA ARG A 154 12.57 5.60 17.53
C ARG A 154 12.54 4.12 17.88
N LEU A 155 12.38 3.26 16.87
CA LEU A 155 12.50 1.81 17.02
C LEU A 155 13.96 1.32 17.09
N GLY A 156 14.93 2.20 16.77
CA GLY A 156 16.35 1.84 16.72
C GLY A 156 16.73 1.00 15.51
N ILE A 157 16.01 1.15 14.40
CA ILE A 157 16.24 0.42 13.14
C ILE A 157 16.87 1.39 12.13
N ASP A 158 18.09 1.11 11.70
CA ASP A 158 18.88 1.93 10.77
C ASP A 158 19.07 1.29 9.39
N ALA A 159 18.88 -0.03 9.27
CA ALA A 159 18.95 -0.79 8.02
C ALA A 159 17.70 -0.62 7.14
N VAL A 160 17.32 0.64 6.88
CA VAL A 160 16.19 1.02 6.02
C VAL A 160 16.66 1.96 4.91
N GLN A 161 16.06 1.85 3.72
CA GLN A 161 16.32 2.74 2.60
C GLN A 161 14.99 3.24 2.04
N LEU A 162 14.86 4.55 1.86
CA LEU A 162 13.71 5.13 1.18
C LEU A 162 13.87 4.97 -0.33
N GLN A 163 12.88 4.33 -0.95
CA GLN A 163 12.72 4.20 -2.39
C GLN A 163 11.55 5.11 -2.79
N LEU A 164 11.80 6.08 -3.68
CA LEU A 164 10.87 7.16 -4.00
C LEU A 164 10.51 7.11 -5.48
N ASN A 165 9.24 7.27 -5.84
CA ASN A 165 8.80 7.28 -7.23
C ASN A 165 7.52 8.14 -7.37
N SER A 166 7.17 8.54 -8.59
CA SER A 166 5.91 9.22 -8.90
C SER A 166 5.15 8.46 -9.96
N LEU A 167 3.83 8.30 -9.76
CA LEU A 167 2.94 7.73 -10.77
C LEU A 167 2.42 8.78 -11.77
N GLY A 168 2.61 10.07 -11.50
CA GLY A 168 2.05 11.18 -12.26
C GLY A 168 0.52 11.13 -12.36
N THR A 169 0.00 11.79 -13.41
CA THR A 169 -1.43 11.84 -13.72
C THR A 169 -1.93 10.57 -14.45
N PRO A 170 -3.25 10.35 -14.53
CA PRO A 170 -3.83 9.32 -15.40
C PRO A 170 -3.30 9.37 -16.85
N GLU A 171 -3.07 10.57 -17.38
CA GLU A 171 -2.53 10.82 -18.72
C GLU A 171 -1.07 10.40 -18.83
N SER A 172 -0.22 10.77 -17.86
CA SER A 172 1.17 10.28 -17.78
C SER A 172 1.24 8.76 -17.72
N ARG A 173 0.39 8.12 -16.92
CA ARG A 173 0.33 6.65 -16.84
C ARG A 173 -0.15 6.03 -18.14
N ALA A 174 -1.07 6.66 -18.86
CA ALA A 174 -1.53 6.17 -20.16
C ALA A 174 -0.39 6.23 -21.19
N ALA A 175 0.32 7.35 -21.27
CA ALA A 175 1.49 7.49 -22.14
C ALA A 175 2.58 6.46 -21.80
N TYR A 176 2.87 6.29 -20.51
CA TYR A 176 3.84 5.29 -20.03
C TYR A 176 3.40 3.85 -20.36
N ARG A 177 2.12 3.55 -20.19
CA ARG A 177 1.54 2.25 -20.54
C ARG A 177 1.78 1.93 -22.01
N ASP A 178 1.58 2.88 -22.91
CA ASP A 178 1.78 2.67 -24.34
C ASP A 178 3.26 2.39 -24.65
N GLN A 179 4.19 3.12 -24.03
CA GLN A 179 5.63 2.86 -24.18
C GLN A 179 6.02 1.49 -23.63
N LEU A 180 5.48 1.07 -22.48
CA LEU A 180 5.72 -0.26 -21.93
C LEU A 180 5.18 -1.36 -22.86
N VAL A 181 3.99 -1.17 -23.44
CA VAL A 181 3.42 -2.12 -24.38
C VAL A 181 4.29 -2.26 -25.62
N GLU A 182 4.77 -1.14 -26.18
CA GLU A 182 5.69 -1.14 -27.32
C GLU A 182 7.01 -1.85 -26.96
N TYR A 183 7.63 -1.46 -25.85
CA TYR A 183 8.90 -2.02 -25.38
C TYR A 183 8.82 -3.53 -25.14
N PHE A 184 7.86 -3.99 -24.35
CA PHE A 184 7.72 -5.42 -24.05
C PHE A 184 7.17 -6.21 -25.25
N SER A 185 6.47 -5.56 -26.18
CA SER A 185 6.09 -6.21 -27.44
C SER A 185 7.29 -6.57 -28.30
N ALA A 186 8.34 -5.74 -28.31
CA ALA A 186 9.61 -6.04 -28.97
C ALA A 186 10.38 -7.18 -28.28
N HIS A 187 10.12 -7.42 -26.99
CA HIS A 187 10.75 -8.45 -26.17
C HIS A 187 9.83 -9.66 -25.90
N LYS A 188 8.79 -9.87 -26.72
CA LYS A 188 7.81 -10.96 -26.52
C LYS A 188 8.41 -12.34 -26.35
N ALA A 189 9.53 -12.63 -27.00
CA ALA A 189 10.22 -13.92 -26.90
C ALA A 189 10.76 -14.23 -25.48
N SER A 190 10.95 -13.20 -24.66
CA SER A 190 11.40 -13.32 -23.26
C SER A 190 10.23 -13.40 -22.27
N LEU A 191 8.98 -13.25 -22.74
CA LEU A 191 7.80 -13.26 -21.87
C LEU A 191 7.22 -14.68 -21.78
N ASP A 192 7.01 -15.15 -20.56
CA ASP A 192 6.22 -16.35 -20.29
C ASP A 192 4.71 -16.07 -20.46
N GLU A 193 3.90 -17.12 -20.31
CA GLU A 193 2.44 -17.02 -20.51
C GLU A 193 1.79 -16.00 -19.57
N GLU A 194 2.24 -15.93 -18.31
CA GLU A 194 1.73 -14.98 -17.33
C GLU A 194 2.07 -13.53 -17.71
N ASN A 195 3.32 -13.26 -18.09
CA ASN A 195 3.74 -11.92 -18.49
C ASN A 195 3.11 -11.49 -19.82
N LEU A 196 2.83 -12.42 -20.74
CA LEU A 196 2.06 -12.14 -21.95
C LEU A 196 0.61 -11.70 -21.62
N GLN A 197 -0.02 -12.33 -20.64
CA GLN A 197 -1.35 -11.90 -20.17
C GLN A 197 -1.31 -10.53 -19.50
N ARG A 198 -0.29 -10.27 -18.68
CA ARG A 198 -0.07 -8.96 -18.02
C ARG A 198 0.13 -7.85 -19.05
N LEU A 199 0.84 -8.11 -20.15
CA LEU A 199 1.09 -7.13 -21.21
C LEU A 199 -0.22 -6.57 -21.78
N GLY A 200 -1.23 -7.42 -21.95
CA GLY A 200 -2.55 -7.01 -22.46
C GLY A 200 -3.45 -6.30 -21.44
N LYS A 201 -3.28 -6.60 -20.14
CA LYS A 201 -4.15 -6.08 -19.06
C LYS A 201 -3.52 -4.91 -18.30
N ASN A 202 -2.36 -5.13 -17.67
CA ASN A 202 -1.67 -4.17 -16.84
C ASN A 202 -0.14 -4.31 -17.05
N PRO A 203 0.44 -3.64 -18.05
CA PRO A 203 1.83 -3.84 -18.43
C PRO A 203 2.83 -3.35 -17.37
N MET A 204 2.43 -2.46 -16.46
CA MET A 204 3.29 -2.05 -15.33
C MET A 204 3.64 -3.24 -14.42
N ARG A 205 2.77 -4.26 -14.33
CA ARG A 205 3.03 -5.48 -13.55
C ARG A 205 4.14 -6.36 -14.12
N LEU A 206 4.63 -6.09 -15.33
CA LEU A 206 5.81 -6.78 -15.85
C LEU A 206 7.10 -6.33 -15.14
N LEU A 207 7.14 -5.09 -14.64
CA LEU A 207 8.29 -4.55 -13.91
C LEU A 207 8.51 -5.28 -12.57
N ASP A 208 7.46 -5.92 -12.03
CA ASP A 208 7.52 -6.69 -10.78
C ASP A 208 7.97 -8.16 -10.98
N SER A 209 8.21 -8.59 -12.22
CA SER A 209 8.54 -9.99 -12.51
C SER A 209 9.81 -10.41 -11.77
N LYS A 210 9.76 -11.62 -11.18
CA LYS A 210 10.89 -12.22 -10.46
C LYS A 210 11.67 -13.23 -11.30
N LEU A 211 11.31 -13.38 -12.58
CA LEU A 211 12.02 -14.25 -13.51
C LEU A 211 13.43 -13.69 -13.76
N PRO A 212 14.50 -14.50 -13.57
CA PRO A 212 15.87 -14.07 -13.83
C PRO A 212 16.10 -13.51 -15.23
N GLU A 213 15.54 -14.17 -16.25
CA GLU A 213 15.60 -13.80 -17.66
C GLU A 213 14.92 -12.46 -17.97
N MET A 214 13.97 -12.04 -17.12
CA MET A 214 13.28 -10.77 -17.27
C MET A 214 14.07 -9.60 -16.68
N GLN A 215 15.03 -9.82 -15.77
CA GLN A 215 15.69 -8.72 -15.07
C GLN A 215 16.47 -7.81 -16.01
N SER A 216 17.16 -8.36 -17.01
CA SER A 216 17.87 -7.55 -18.01
C SER A 216 16.92 -6.78 -18.92
N VAL A 217 15.75 -7.34 -19.22
CA VAL A 217 14.71 -6.68 -20.04
C VAL A 217 14.05 -5.56 -19.23
N ILE A 218 13.72 -5.80 -17.96
CA ILE A 218 13.13 -4.80 -17.07
C ILE A 218 14.10 -3.64 -16.84
N ALA A 219 15.39 -3.91 -16.66
CA ALA A 219 16.40 -2.86 -16.48
C ALA A 219 16.53 -1.90 -17.68
N GLY A 220 16.11 -2.33 -18.88
CA GLY A 220 16.08 -1.50 -20.08
C GLY A 220 14.71 -0.90 -20.40
N ALA A 221 13.69 -1.14 -19.57
CA ALA A 221 12.36 -0.60 -19.78
C ALA A 221 12.35 0.93 -19.57
N PRO A 222 11.46 1.66 -20.26
CA PRO A 222 11.29 3.10 -20.03
C PRO A 222 10.92 3.37 -18.57
N GLN A 223 11.31 4.54 -18.06
CA GLN A 223 10.97 4.94 -16.69
C GLN A 223 9.73 5.82 -16.69
N LEU A 224 8.85 5.60 -15.71
CA LEU A 224 7.61 6.41 -15.58
C LEU A 224 7.92 7.89 -15.30
N THR A 225 9.01 8.17 -14.59
CA THR A 225 9.51 9.52 -14.30
C THR A 225 9.82 10.33 -15.56
N GLU A 226 10.14 9.68 -16.68
CA GLU A 226 10.39 10.32 -17.98
C GLU A 226 9.07 10.68 -18.71
N CYS A 227 7.93 10.18 -18.24
CA CYS A 227 6.60 10.38 -18.82
C CYS A 227 5.71 11.34 -17.99
N LEU A 228 6.26 11.95 -16.94
CA LEU A 228 5.53 12.89 -16.10
C LEU A 228 5.17 14.15 -16.89
N ASP A 229 3.95 14.64 -16.69
CA ASP A 229 3.60 16.01 -17.05
C ASP A 229 4.39 17.01 -16.17
N GLN A 230 4.38 18.29 -16.58
CA GLN A 230 5.18 19.32 -15.92
C GLN A 230 4.77 19.50 -14.44
N GLU A 231 3.47 19.47 -14.13
CA GLU A 231 2.97 19.64 -12.76
C GLU A 231 3.42 18.50 -11.85
N SER A 232 3.31 17.26 -12.32
CA SER A 232 3.78 16.07 -11.61
C SER A 232 5.30 16.06 -11.43
N SER A 233 6.04 16.54 -12.43
CA SER A 233 7.50 16.68 -12.39
C SER A 233 7.94 17.72 -11.36
N ASP A 234 7.28 18.89 -11.35
CA ASP A 234 7.56 19.98 -10.41
C ASP A 234 7.23 19.57 -8.96
N HIS A 235 6.06 18.94 -8.73
CA HIS A 235 5.67 18.39 -7.42
C HIS A 235 6.68 17.36 -6.92
N PHE A 236 7.12 16.45 -7.79
CA PHE A 236 8.09 15.42 -7.44
C PHE A 236 9.49 15.99 -7.15
N ALA A 237 9.90 17.03 -7.88
CA ALA A 237 11.17 17.72 -7.64
C ALA A 237 11.15 18.51 -6.32
N GLU A 238 10.06 19.18 -6.01
CA GLU A 238 9.90 19.90 -4.74
C GLU A 238 9.88 18.92 -3.55
N LEU A 239 9.20 17.78 -3.66
CA LEU A 239 9.27 16.71 -2.66
C LEU A 239 10.71 16.26 -2.39
N GLN A 240 11.47 15.99 -3.46
CA GLN A 240 12.89 15.62 -3.34
C GLN A 240 13.73 16.70 -2.66
N SER A 241 13.46 17.98 -2.94
CA SER A 241 14.12 19.11 -2.27
C SER A 241 13.83 19.11 -0.77
N LEU A 242 12.55 19.02 -0.39
CA LEU A 242 12.12 18.99 1.01
C LEU A 242 12.74 17.83 1.79
N LEU A 243 12.81 16.64 1.19
CA LEU A 243 13.44 15.46 1.81
C LEU A 243 14.95 15.66 1.97
N THR A 244 15.61 16.23 0.96
CA THR A 244 17.05 16.52 1.00
C THR A 244 17.37 17.54 2.09
N GLU A 245 16.60 18.63 2.18
CA GLU A 245 16.74 19.66 3.21
C GLU A 245 16.50 19.11 4.62
N ALA A 246 15.58 18.15 4.76
CA ALA A 246 15.32 17.46 6.02
C ALA A 246 16.35 16.34 6.33
N GLY A 247 17.35 16.13 5.47
CA GLY A 247 18.42 15.16 5.67
C GLY A 247 18.00 13.70 5.45
N ILE A 248 16.92 13.46 4.70
CA ILE A 248 16.45 12.11 4.36
C ILE A 248 17.12 11.64 3.08
N SER A 249 17.90 10.56 3.17
CA SER A 249 18.47 9.89 1.99
C SER A 249 17.42 9.02 1.30
N PHE A 250 17.33 9.13 -0.03
CA PHE A 250 16.44 8.33 -0.86
C PHE A 250 17.11 7.88 -2.16
N VAL A 251 16.50 6.89 -2.81
CA VAL A 251 16.80 6.43 -4.17
C VAL A 251 15.53 6.60 -5.01
N VAL A 252 15.68 7.12 -6.23
CA VAL A 252 14.62 7.18 -7.25
C VAL A 252 14.78 6.03 -8.23
#